data_AF-A0A6M1EC91-F1
#
_entry.id   AF-A0A6M1EC91-F1
#
_cell.length_a   1.000
_cell.length_b   1.000
_cell.length_c   1.000
_cell.angle_alpha   90.00
_cell.angle_beta   90.00
_cell.angle_gamma   90.00
#
_symmetry.space_group_name_H-M   'P 1'
#
loop_
_entity.id
_entity.type
_entity.pdbx_description
1 polymer ?
#
loop_
_entity_poly.entity_id
_entity_poly.type
_entity_poly.pdbx_seq_one_letter_code
_entity_poly.pdbx_strand_id
1 'polypeptide(L)'
;SKTQPSGYSQPFNEYGITLIEGIVNSVRDAVNNLEEAEIAWGIAKAPQHVFNRRWIMKEKVINPFGEYDQVLMSPGISNNNKKEPAGPTDPDVSFISVRAQKGNRPIALLANYALHYIGGVPPNEVSADYFAVFADKIKDRLEADYGALPAFVGIMSNGTSGDVSGTDRSKSGPSYQPYEKMQIVADDIAEKVYNVYQNLNYKKWVPIKVLTKEVQLQRREISLDLLNWANRIVNLPSGTIEAHAREKNFANRVIKL
;
A
#
# COMPACT_ATOMS: atom_id res chain seq x y z
N SER A 1 -2.19 -3.08 -39.88
CA SER A 1 -3.39 -3.27 -39.05
C SER A 1 -3.08 -2.71 -37.67
N LYS A 2 -3.91 -1.78 -37.17
CA LYS A 2 -3.77 -1.26 -35.80
C LYS A 2 -4.35 -2.32 -34.88
N THR A 3 -3.49 -3.10 -34.22
CA THR A 3 -3.92 -3.95 -33.11
C THR A 3 -4.45 -3.03 -32.01
N GLN A 4 -5.76 -3.08 -31.76
CA GLN A 4 -6.33 -2.50 -30.56
C GLN A 4 -5.62 -3.12 -29.34
N PRO A 5 -5.33 -2.36 -28.29
CA PRO A 5 -4.86 -2.95 -27.05
C PRO A 5 -5.96 -3.87 -26.52
N SER A 6 -5.75 -5.17 -26.61
CA SER A 6 -6.61 -6.19 -26.02
C SER A 6 -6.42 -6.15 -24.50
N GLY A 7 -7.20 -5.32 -23.83
CA GLY A 7 -7.27 -5.26 -22.39
C GLY A 7 -8.32 -4.24 -21.99
N TYR A 8 -9.37 -4.69 -21.30
CA TYR A 8 -10.41 -3.87 -20.66
C TYR A 8 -11.58 -3.38 -21.55
N SER A 9 -12.19 -4.24 -22.35
CA SER A 9 -13.53 -3.99 -22.94
C SER A 9 -14.67 -4.65 -22.14
N GLN A 10 -14.41 -5.10 -20.91
CA GLN A 10 -15.45 -5.66 -20.04
C GLN A 10 -16.19 -4.50 -19.35
N PRO A 11 -17.53 -4.45 -19.39
CA PRO A 11 -18.28 -3.46 -18.63
C PRO A 11 -17.97 -3.60 -17.14
N PHE A 12 -18.05 -2.50 -16.39
CA PHE A 12 -17.91 -2.53 -14.94
C PHE A 12 -18.98 -3.44 -14.34
N ASN A 13 -18.59 -4.33 -13.42
CA ASN A 13 -19.53 -5.09 -12.61
C ASN A 13 -20.14 -4.19 -11.52
N GLU A 14 -21.11 -4.72 -10.75
CA GLU A 14 -21.80 -3.97 -9.70
C GLU A 14 -20.83 -3.31 -8.71
N TYR A 15 -19.82 -4.05 -8.24
CA TYR A 15 -18.78 -3.49 -7.38
C TYR A 15 -18.02 -2.33 -8.03
N GLY A 16 -17.66 -2.45 -9.31
CA GLY A 16 -16.99 -1.40 -10.06
C GLY A 16 -17.85 -0.14 -10.19
N ILE A 17 -19.16 -0.31 -10.42
CA ILE A 17 -20.12 0.81 -10.46
C ILE A 17 -20.19 1.48 -9.09
N THR A 18 -20.38 0.72 -8.00
CA THR A 18 -20.43 1.25 -6.64
C THR A 18 -19.15 2.02 -6.27
N LEU A 19 -17.98 1.51 -6.66
CA LEU A 19 -16.70 2.19 -6.41
C LEU A 19 -16.62 3.54 -7.15
N ILE A 20 -17.01 3.57 -8.42
CA ILE A 20 -17.03 4.80 -9.23
C ILE A 20 -17.97 5.82 -8.61
N GLU A 21 -19.19 5.40 -8.25
CA GLU A 21 -20.18 6.27 -7.61
C GLU A 21 -19.67 6.81 -6.27
N GLY A 22 -19.04 5.98 -5.44
CA GLY A 22 -18.43 6.40 -4.18
C GLY A 22 -17.34 7.45 -4.37
N ILE A 23 -16.45 7.28 -5.35
CA ILE A 23 -15.42 8.27 -5.67
C ILE A 23 -16.06 9.59 -6.12
N VAL A 24 -17.02 9.54 -7.05
CA VAL A 24 -17.72 10.75 -7.54
C VAL A 24 -18.45 11.47 -6.42
N ASN A 25 -19.14 10.74 -5.55
CA ASN A 25 -19.87 11.32 -4.42
C ASN A 25 -18.90 11.96 -3.41
N SER A 26 -17.77 11.33 -3.10
CA SER A 26 -16.77 11.91 -2.18
C SER A 26 -16.22 13.26 -2.66
N VAL A 27 -15.99 13.41 -3.97
CA VAL A 27 -15.56 14.67 -4.58
C VAL A 27 -16.69 15.70 -4.54
N ARG A 28 -17.92 15.30 -4.85
CA ARG A 28 -19.09 16.18 -4.80
C ARG A 28 -19.31 16.70 -3.37
N ASP A 29 -19.22 15.85 -2.37
CA ASP A 29 -19.38 16.21 -0.97
C ASP A 29 -18.26 17.15 -0.51
N ALA A 30 -17.02 16.91 -0.93
CA ALA A 30 -15.90 17.82 -0.64
C ALA A 30 -16.11 19.22 -1.24
N VAL A 31 -16.61 19.31 -2.48
CA VAL A 31 -16.93 20.59 -3.14
C VAL A 31 -18.09 21.32 -2.45
N ASN A 32 -19.11 20.60 -2.01
CA ASN A 32 -20.25 21.19 -1.32
C ASN A 32 -19.92 21.67 0.11
N ASN A 33 -18.82 21.19 0.69
CA ASN A 33 -18.37 21.49 2.04
C ASN A 33 -17.16 22.43 2.07
N LEU A 34 -16.90 23.18 0.99
CA LEU A 34 -15.80 24.15 0.95
C LEU A 34 -15.97 25.25 2.02
N GLU A 35 -14.88 25.53 2.73
CA GLU A 35 -14.80 26.60 3.72
C GLU A 35 -13.39 27.23 3.73
N GLU A 36 -13.24 28.43 4.31
CA GLU A 36 -11.93 29.04 4.51
C GLU A 36 -11.08 28.18 5.43
N ALA A 37 -9.88 27.81 4.98
CA ALA A 37 -9.04 26.84 5.66
C ALA A 37 -7.56 27.26 5.71
N GLU A 38 -6.88 26.77 6.73
CA GLU A 38 -5.42 26.83 6.85
C GLU A 38 -4.83 25.44 6.65
N ILE A 39 -3.62 25.37 6.08
CA ILE A 39 -2.90 24.14 5.79
C ILE A 39 -1.55 24.10 6.52
N ALA A 40 -1.19 22.93 7.03
CA ALA A 40 0.13 22.64 7.56
C ALA A 40 0.56 21.23 7.13
N TRP A 41 1.85 20.93 7.30
CA TRP A 41 2.40 19.60 7.03
C TRP A 41 3.49 19.27 8.03
N GLY A 42 3.71 17.99 8.25
CA GLY A 42 4.70 17.49 9.18
C GLY A 42 5.22 16.12 8.77
N ILE A 43 6.26 15.68 9.47
CA ILE A 43 6.83 14.35 9.33
C ILE A 43 6.99 13.76 10.73
N ALA A 44 6.36 12.62 10.96
CA ALA A 44 6.61 11.77 12.13
C ALA A 44 7.52 10.59 11.74
N LYS A 45 8.12 9.91 12.73
CA LYS A 45 9.04 8.78 12.49
C LYS A 45 8.49 7.48 13.12
N ALA A 46 8.32 6.44 12.32
CA ALA A 46 7.82 5.14 12.77
C ALA A 46 8.68 3.93 12.33
N PRO A 47 10.01 3.94 12.55
CA PRO A 47 10.91 2.91 12.01
C PRO A 47 10.59 1.47 12.44
N GLN A 48 9.87 1.28 13.54
CA GLN A 48 9.61 -0.05 14.11
C GLN A 48 8.58 -0.88 13.35
N HIS A 49 7.86 -0.29 12.39
CA HIS A 49 6.81 -1.00 11.63
C HIS A 49 7.20 -1.29 10.17
N VAL A 50 8.39 -0.89 9.72
CA VAL A 50 8.81 -1.03 8.32
C VAL A 50 10.05 -1.89 8.19
N PHE A 51 9.91 -3.03 7.52
CA PHE A 51 11.00 -3.99 7.29
C PHE A 51 11.11 -4.34 5.81
N ASN A 52 12.31 -4.25 5.23
CA ASN A 52 12.51 -4.67 3.84
C ASN A 52 12.32 -6.19 3.73
N ARG A 53 11.37 -6.59 2.88
CA ARG A 53 10.95 -7.98 2.68
C ARG A 53 11.77 -8.66 1.58
N ARG A 54 12.62 -7.95 0.84
CA ARG A 54 13.59 -8.54 -0.08
C ARG A 54 14.90 -8.76 0.64
N TRP A 55 15.43 -9.96 0.53
CA TRP A 55 16.66 -10.36 1.20
C TRP A 55 17.69 -10.80 0.18
N ILE A 56 18.89 -10.27 0.30
CA ILE A 56 20.07 -10.84 -0.35
C ILE A 56 20.37 -12.16 0.35
N MET A 57 20.49 -13.22 -0.43
CA MET A 57 20.80 -14.56 0.06
C MET A 57 22.32 -14.78 0.05
N LYS A 58 22.84 -15.73 0.84
CA LYS A 58 24.27 -16.12 0.80
C LYS A 58 24.56 -16.91 -0.47
N GLU A 59 23.70 -17.88 -0.77
CA GLU A 59 23.67 -18.67 -1.98
C GLU A 59 22.44 -18.32 -2.83
N LYS A 60 22.58 -18.38 -4.16
CA LYS A 60 21.48 -18.10 -5.09
C LYS A 60 20.35 -19.12 -4.90
N VAL A 61 19.12 -18.67 -5.10
CA VAL A 61 17.91 -19.48 -4.99
C VAL A 61 17.20 -19.58 -6.33
N ILE A 62 16.55 -20.71 -6.60
CA ILE A 62 15.76 -20.88 -7.82
C ILE A 62 14.49 -20.03 -7.76
N ASN A 63 14.23 -19.29 -8.83
CA ASN A 63 13.05 -18.44 -8.98
C ASN A 63 11.93 -19.20 -9.71
N PRO A 64 10.70 -18.64 -9.79
CA PRO A 64 9.58 -19.28 -10.46
C PRO A 64 9.75 -19.54 -11.96
N PHE A 65 10.77 -18.99 -12.61
CA PHE A 65 11.12 -19.26 -14.01
C PHE A 65 12.17 -20.37 -14.16
N GLY A 66 12.67 -20.93 -13.05
CA GLY A 66 13.73 -21.94 -13.04
C GLY A 66 15.15 -21.36 -13.11
N GLU A 67 15.29 -20.03 -13.04
CA GLU A 67 16.58 -19.35 -13.03
C GLU A 67 17.07 -19.08 -11.60
N TYR A 68 18.35 -18.74 -11.43
CA TYR A 68 18.94 -18.47 -10.12
C TYR A 68 19.01 -16.98 -9.81
N ASP A 69 18.35 -16.57 -8.72
CA ASP A 69 18.37 -15.20 -8.20
C ASP A 69 19.19 -15.08 -6.91
N GLN A 70 19.88 -13.95 -6.74
CA GLN A 70 20.56 -13.61 -5.48
C GLN A 70 19.61 -13.04 -4.43
N VAL A 71 18.39 -12.63 -4.82
CA VAL A 71 17.43 -11.94 -3.94
C VAL A 71 16.14 -12.74 -3.84
N LEU A 72 15.68 -12.99 -2.61
CA LEU A 72 14.43 -13.69 -2.33
C LEU A 72 13.43 -12.77 -1.63
N MET A 73 12.18 -12.79 -2.08
CA MET A 73 11.09 -12.08 -1.41
C MET A 73 10.52 -12.92 -0.25
N SER A 74 10.52 -12.33 0.94
CA SER A 74 9.95 -12.85 2.19
C SER A 74 10.43 -14.26 2.57
N PRO A 75 11.75 -14.52 2.63
CA PRO A 75 12.25 -15.80 3.14
C PRO A 75 11.72 -16.09 4.56
N GLY A 76 11.55 -17.38 4.87
CA GLY A 76 11.16 -17.84 6.20
C GLY A 76 12.14 -17.37 7.28
N ILE A 77 11.65 -17.17 8.51
CA ILE A 77 12.46 -16.69 9.63
C ILE A 77 13.63 -17.63 9.92
N SER A 78 13.41 -18.95 9.84
CA SER A 78 14.42 -20.00 10.02
C SER A 78 15.37 -20.20 8.83
N ASN A 79 15.25 -19.41 7.77
CA ASN A 79 16.10 -19.56 6.59
C ASN A 79 17.53 -19.03 6.87
N ASN A 80 18.47 -19.94 7.12
CA ASN A 80 19.87 -19.63 7.40
C ASN A 80 20.65 -19.09 6.17
N ASN A 81 20.06 -19.15 4.97
CA ASN A 81 20.62 -18.59 3.75
C ASN A 81 20.38 -17.07 3.63
N LYS A 82 19.62 -16.43 4.53
CA LYS A 82 19.54 -14.97 4.59
C LYS A 82 20.92 -14.35 4.87
N LYS A 83 21.34 -13.37 4.07
CA LYS A 83 22.52 -12.54 4.35
C LYS A 83 22.11 -11.23 4.99
N GLU A 84 21.37 -10.40 4.27
CA GLU A 84 20.95 -9.06 4.71
C GLU A 84 19.75 -8.57 3.88
N PRO A 85 18.99 -7.58 4.36
CA PRO A 85 17.96 -6.92 3.57
C PRO A 85 18.53 -6.29 2.30
N ALA A 86 17.78 -6.30 1.20
CA ALA A 86 18.25 -5.83 -0.11
C ALA A 86 18.25 -4.30 -0.28
N GLY A 87 17.71 -3.56 0.70
CA GLY A 87 17.64 -2.11 0.66
C GLY A 87 17.13 -1.52 1.97
N PRO A 88 17.17 -0.18 2.10
CA PRO A 88 16.64 0.51 3.26
C PRO A 88 15.11 0.43 3.32
N THR A 89 14.55 0.97 4.40
CA THR A 89 13.13 1.30 4.52
C THR A 89 12.96 2.80 4.69
N ASP A 90 11.75 3.31 4.44
CA ASP A 90 11.39 4.69 4.71
C ASP A 90 10.55 4.74 6.00
N PRO A 91 11.10 5.26 7.11
CA PRO A 91 10.39 5.34 8.39
C PRO A 91 9.50 6.58 8.51
N ASP A 92 9.43 7.43 7.49
CA ASP A 92 8.77 8.73 7.59
C ASP A 92 7.27 8.60 7.34
N VAL A 93 6.50 9.15 8.27
CA VAL A 93 5.06 9.35 8.10
C VAL A 93 4.89 10.82 7.74
N SER A 94 4.86 11.11 6.45
CA SER A 94 4.59 12.45 5.94
C SER A 94 3.10 12.72 5.98
N PHE A 95 2.67 13.90 6.42
CA PHE A 95 1.26 14.21 6.47
C PHE A 95 0.96 15.70 6.22
N ILE A 96 -0.26 15.96 5.75
CA ILE A 96 -0.86 17.27 5.60
C ILE A 96 -2.06 17.35 6.54
N SER A 97 -2.21 18.47 7.24
CA SER A 97 -3.39 18.80 8.01
C SER A 97 -4.06 20.05 7.47
N VAL A 98 -5.38 20.01 7.38
CA VAL A 98 -6.23 21.13 7.00
C VAL A 98 -7.22 21.40 8.14
N ARG A 99 -7.36 22.66 8.53
CA ARG A 99 -8.31 23.10 9.56
C ARG A 99 -9.08 24.33 9.10
N ALA A 100 -10.29 24.50 9.62
CA ALA A 100 -11.08 25.69 9.39
C ALA A 100 -10.36 26.92 9.96
N GLN A 101 -10.33 28.01 9.21
CA GLN A 101 -9.72 29.27 9.67
C GLN A 101 -10.45 29.83 10.90
N LYS A 102 -11.77 29.64 10.97
CA LYS A 102 -12.59 30.00 12.13
C LYS A 102 -12.60 28.86 13.14
N GLY A 103 -12.13 29.13 14.36
CA GLY A 103 -12.22 28.19 15.48
C GLY A 103 -11.30 26.98 15.39
N ASN A 104 -10.43 26.90 14.38
CA ASN A 104 -9.41 25.86 14.22
C ASN A 104 -9.95 24.42 14.18
N ARG A 105 -11.23 24.23 13.83
CA ARG A 105 -11.84 22.90 13.72
C ARG A 105 -11.07 22.06 12.69
N PRO A 106 -10.61 20.84 13.03
CA PRO A 106 -9.98 19.94 12.06
C PRO A 106 -10.94 19.63 10.90
N ILE A 107 -10.48 19.82 9.66
CA ILE A 107 -11.23 19.45 8.45
C ILE A 107 -10.75 18.11 7.95
N ALA A 108 -9.43 17.96 7.76
CA ALA A 108 -8.85 16.74 7.25
C ALA A 108 -7.40 16.54 7.70
N LEU A 109 -6.97 15.28 7.74
CA LEU A 109 -5.57 14.90 7.84
C LEU A 109 -5.29 13.77 6.85
N LEU A 110 -4.35 14.01 5.93
CA LEU A 110 -3.87 13.02 4.97
C LEU A 110 -2.44 12.62 5.34
N ALA A 111 -2.24 11.37 5.71
CA ALA A 111 -0.94 10.77 5.96
C ALA A 111 -0.48 9.87 4.80
N ASN A 112 0.82 9.71 4.65
CA ASN A 112 1.48 8.80 3.74
C ASN A 112 2.56 8.04 4.51
N TYR A 113 2.56 6.71 4.41
CA TYR A 113 3.53 5.87 5.10
C TYR A 113 3.94 4.67 4.24
N ALA A 114 5.24 4.39 4.17
CA ALA A 114 5.83 3.36 3.30
C ALA A 114 5.63 1.91 3.81
N LEU A 115 4.50 1.63 4.44
CA LEU A 115 4.15 0.32 4.97
C LEU A 115 3.09 -0.34 4.09
N HIS A 116 3.37 -1.57 3.67
CA HIS A 116 2.38 -2.42 3.01
C HIS A 116 1.31 -2.87 4.01
N TYR A 117 0.13 -3.25 3.52
CA TYR A 117 -0.96 -3.87 4.29
C TYR A 117 -0.47 -4.83 5.39
N ILE A 118 -1.07 -4.71 6.57
CA ILE A 118 -0.77 -5.56 7.73
C ILE A 118 -1.45 -6.92 7.61
N GLY A 119 -2.70 -6.96 7.16
CA GLY A 119 -3.50 -8.19 7.11
C GLY A 119 -3.93 -8.71 8.48
N GLY A 120 -4.20 -10.01 8.57
CA GLY A 120 -4.87 -10.60 9.74
C GLY A 120 -6.39 -10.45 9.69
N VAL A 121 -6.95 -10.37 8.48
CA VAL A 121 -8.39 -10.37 8.20
C VAL A 121 -8.86 -11.81 8.04
N PRO A 122 -9.89 -12.29 8.75
CA PRO A 122 -10.45 -13.61 8.56
C PRO A 122 -11.00 -13.82 7.13
N PRO A 123 -11.19 -15.08 6.70
CA PRO A 123 -11.79 -15.38 5.40
C PRO A 123 -13.19 -14.75 5.27
N ASN A 124 -13.52 -14.29 4.06
CA ASN A 124 -14.82 -13.70 3.71
C ASN A 124 -15.17 -12.36 4.40
N GLU A 125 -14.19 -11.70 5.02
CA GLU A 125 -14.36 -10.36 5.56
C GLU A 125 -13.66 -9.30 4.68
N VAL A 126 -14.20 -8.09 4.67
CA VAL A 126 -13.66 -6.95 3.93
C VAL A 126 -13.13 -5.93 4.93
N SER A 127 -11.89 -5.49 4.73
CA SER A 127 -11.24 -4.52 5.60
C SER A 127 -10.43 -3.53 4.77
N ALA A 128 -10.46 -2.27 5.19
CA ALA A 128 -9.56 -1.23 4.72
C ALA A 128 -8.19 -1.25 5.46
N ASP A 129 -7.90 -2.32 6.21
CA ASP A 129 -6.65 -2.56 6.93
C ASP A 129 -6.31 -1.42 7.92
N TYR A 130 -5.03 -1.27 8.29
CA TYR A 130 -4.58 -0.24 9.22
C TYR A 130 -4.87 1.20 8.75
N PHE A 131 -5.20 1.41 7.46
CA PHE A 131 -5.52 2.73 6.91
C PHE A 131 -6.79 3.33 7.52
N ALA A 132 -7.87 2.54 7.60
CA ALA A 132 -9.12 2.99 8.23
C ALA A 132 -8.98 3.10 9.75
N VAL A 133 -8.25 2.16 10.37
CA VAL A 133 -7.97 2.24 11.80
C VAL A 133 -7.22 3.52 12.13
N PHE A 134 -6.22 3.90 11.32
CA PHE A 134 -5.52 5.18 11.51
C PHE A 134 -6.47 6.37 11.39
N ALA A 135 -7.38 6.36 10.41
CA ALA A 135 -8.35 7.44 10.22
C ALA A 135 -9.23 7.66 11.47
N ASP A 136 -9.69 6.57 12.09
CA ASP A 136 -10.45 6.63 13.35
C ASP A 136 -9.55 7.11 14.51
N LYS A 137 -8.35 6.53 14.65
CA LYS A 137 -7.42 6.86 15.73
C LYS A 137 -6.94 8.31 15.71
N ILE A 138 -6.76 8.89 14.53
CA ILE A 138 -6.38 10.30 14.41
C ILE A 138 -7.59 11.21 14.64
N LYS A 139 -8.80 10.82 14.21
CA LYS A 139 -10.04 11.54 14.51
C LYS A 139 -10.25 11.67 16.02
N ASP A 140 -10.10 10.56 16.75
CA ASP A 140 -10.20 10.53 18.22
C ASP A 140 -9.20 11.49 18.88
N ARG A 141 -7.93 11.42 18.47
CA ARG A 141 -6.86 12.26 19.04
C ARG A 141 -7.06 13.74 18.75
N LEU A 142 -7.66 14.08 17.62
CA LEU A 142 -8.00 15.44 17.24
C LEU A 142 -9.30 15.94 17.87
N GLU A 143 -9.98 15.10 18.66
CA GLU A 143 -11.29 15.38 19.27
C GLU A 143 -12.30 15.88 18.23
N ALA A 144 -12.19 15.37 17.00
CA ALA A 144 -13.05 15.80 15.92
C ALA A 144 -14.45 15.21 16.12
N ASP A 145 -15.43 16.10 16.30
CA ASP A 145 -16.82 15.74 16.58
C ASP A 145 -17.39 14.77 15.54
N TYR A 146 -17.86 13.62 16.04
CA TYR A 146 -18.46 12.56 15.22
C TYR A 146 -19.81 12.95 14.62
N GLY A 147 -20.54 13.88 15.24
CA GLY A 147 -21.83 14.39 14.78
C GLY A 147 -21.74 15.69 13.98
N ALA A 148 -20.55 16.32 13.90
CA ALA A 148 -20.38 17.56 13.18
C ALA A 148 -20.49 17.37 11.66
N LEU A 149 -21.13 18.34 11.01
CA LEU A 149 -21.14 18.48 9.56
C LEU A 149 -20.47 19.82 9.18
N PRO A 150 -19.49 19.82 8.26
CA PRO A 150 -18.89 18.66 7.59
C PRO A 150 -18.07 17.77 8.55
N ALA A 151 -18.13 16.46 8.34
CA ALA A 151 -17.38 15.50 9.15
C ALA A 151 -15.87 15.62 8.88
N PHE A 152 -15.06 15.42 9.92
CA PHE A 152 -13.61 15.32 9.76
C PHE A 152 -13.21 14.12 8.90
N VAL A 153 -12.22 14.31 8.03
CA VAL A 153 -11.72 13.28 7.12
C VAL A 153 -10.27 12.90 7.45
N GLY A 154 -10.09 11.75 8.09
CA GLY A 154 -8.78 11.11 8.27
C GLY A 154 -8.46 10.17 7.11
N ILE A 155 -7.27 10.26 6.53
CA ILE A 155 -6.85 9.42 5.40
C ILE A 155 -5.40 8.99 5.59
N MET A 156 -5.11 7.73 5.27
CA MET A 156 -3.75 7.21 5.11
C MET A 156 -3.59 6.65 3.71
N SER A 157 -2.43 6.91 3.10
CA SER A 157 -2.06 6.39 1.78
C SER A 157 -0.77 5.57 1.86
N ASN A 158 -0.61 4.63 0.92
CA ASN A 158 0.65 3.90 0.76
C ASN A 158 1.75 4.85 0.26
N GLY A 159 2.88 4.84 0.95
CA GLY A 159 4.15 5.39 0.46
C GLY A 159 4.87 4.40 -0.45
N THR A 160 6.20 4.48 -0.51
CA THR A 160 7.05 3.58 -1.30
C THR A 160 7.19 2.19 -0.66
N SER A 161 6.09 1.44 -0.59
CA SER A 161 5.98 0.18 0.19
C SER A 161 6.19 -1.11 -0.63
N GLY A 162 6.66 -1.01 -1.87
CA GLY A 162 6.72 -2.15 -2.82
C GLY A 162 7.56 -3.34 -2.35
N ASP A 163 8.63 -3.09 -1.59
CA ASP A 163 9.51 -4.09 -0.98
C ASP A 163 9.52 -4.01 0.55
N VAL A 164 8.53 -3.38 1.16
CA VAL A 164 8.41 -3.24 2.61
C VAL A 164 7.28 -4.13 3.15
N SER A 165 7.42 -4.58 4.39
CA SER A 165 6.38 -5.30 5.11
C SER A 165 6.36 -4.94 6.59
N GLY A 166 5.23 -5.16 7.24
CA GLY A 166 5.06 -4.92 8.69
C GLY A 166 5.66 -6.00 9.58
N THR A 167 6.36 -6.99 9.03
CA THR A 167 6.85 -8.15 9.77
C THR A 167 8.36 -8.24 9.64
N ASP A 168 9.05 -8.11 10.76
CA ASP A 168 10.49 -8.36 10.84
C ASP A 168 10.76 -9.84 10.53
N ARG A 169 11.52 -10.09 9.46
CA ARG A 169 11.91 -11.43 9.02
C ARG A 169 13.27 -11.85 9.57
N SER A 170 13.97 -10.98 10.30
CA SER A 170 15.27 -11.28 10.91
C SER A 170 15.14 -12.14 12.17
N LYS A 171 14.01 -12.03 12.88
CA LYS A 171 13.74 -12.68 14.16
C LYS A 171 12.29 -13.14 14.29
N SER A 172 12.03 -14.04 15.21
CA SER A 172 10.67 -14.41 15.59
C SER A 172 9.96 -13.24 16.26
N GLY A 173 8.70 -13.01 15.89
CA GLY A 173 7.83 -12.01 16.50
C GLY A 173 6.65 -12.67 17.23
N PRO A 174 5.88 -11.88 18.00
CA PRO A 174 4.65 -12.36 18.62
C PRO A 174 3.61 -12.74 17.55
N SER A 175 2.71 -13.63 17.92
CA SER A 175 1.48 -13.90 17.17
C SER A 175 0.41 -12.90 17.58
N TYR A 176 -0.43 -12.50 16.64
CA TYR A 176 -1.53 -11.57 16.87
C TYR A 176 -2.86 -12.24 16.56
N GLN A 177 -3.89 -11.87 17.30
CA GLN A 177 -5.28 -12.17 16.97
C GLN A 177 -5.70 -11.42 15.69
N PRO A 178 -6.82 -11.82 15.05
CA PRO A 178 -7.38 -11.07 13.94
C PRO A 178 -7.51 -9.58 14.29
N TYR A 179 -7.16 -8.70 13.35
CA TYR A 179 -7.19 -7.23 13.48
C TYR A 179 -6.25 -6.59 14.53
N GLU A 180 -5.74 -7.34 15.50
CA GLU A 180 -4.98 -6.81 16.63
C GLU A 180 -3.73 -6.03 16.17
N LYS A 181 -2.97 -6.59 15.22
CA LYS A 181 -1.77 -5.92 14.72
C LYS A 181 -2.09 -4.61 14.00
N MET A 182 -3.23 -4.53 13.30
CA MET A 182 -3.66 -3.29 12.65
C MET A 182 -3.91 -2.19 13.68
N GLN A 183 -4.57 -2.54 14.79
CA GLN A 183 -4.83 -1.63 15.91
C GLN A 183 -3.54 -1.10 16.51
N ILE A 184 -2.59 -1.99 16.83
CA ILE A 184 -1.31 -1.60 17.43
C ILE A 184 -0.52 -0.67 16.51
N VAL A 185 -0.40 -1.03 15.23
CA VAL A 185 0.39 -0.25 14.27
C VAL A 185 -0.26 1.11 13.99
N ALA A 186 -1.57 1.14 13.73
CA ALA A 186 -2.28 2.36 13.43
C ALA A 186 -2.32 3.32 14.62
N ASP A 187 -2.49 2.81 15.84
CA ASP A 187 -2.54 3.63 17.05
C ASP A 187 -1.18 4.30 17.34
N ASP A 188 -0.07 3.56 17.22
CA ASP A 188 1.29 4.12 17.35
C ASP A 188 1.59 5.18 16.27
N ILE A 189 1.19 4.92 15.02
CA ILE A 189 1.38 5.91 13.94
C ILE A 189 0.53 7.16 14.21
N ALA A 190 -0.74 7.00 14.63
CA ALA A 190 -1.64 8.11 14.94
C ALA A 190 -1.13 8.95 16.12
N GLU A 191 -0.60 8.31 17.17
CA GLU A 191 0.04 9.01 18.29
C GLU A 191 1.22 9.86 17.84
N LYS A 192 2.12 9.29 17.04
CA LYS A 192 3.30 10.01 16.56
C LYS A 192 2.97 11.16 15.62
N VAL A 193 2.00 10.96 14.73
CA VAL A 193 1.46 12.03 13.90
C VAL A 193 0.85 13.12 14.77
N TYR A 194 0.07 12.75 15.79
CA TYR A 194 -0.55 13.71 16.70
C TYR A 194 0.47 14.53 17.50
N ASN A 195 1.55 13.90 17.97
CA ASN A 195 2.63 14.60 18.68
C ASN A 195 3.30 15.68 17.80
N VAL A 196 3.47 15.41 16.50
CA VAL A 196 3.95 16.41 15.53
C VAL A 196 2.87 17.45 15.22
N TYR A 197 1.61 17.01 15.09
CA TYR A 197 0.45 17.85 14.79
C TYR A 197 0.29 19.03 15.76
N GLN A 198 0.53 18.80 17.06
CA GLN A 198 0.38 19.82 18.10
C GLN A 198 1.25 21.07 17.90
N ASN A 199 2.35 20.94 17.15
CA ASN A 199 3.34 22.01 16.96
C ASN A 199 3.40 22.52 15.51
N LEU A 200 2.36 22.25 14.72
CA LEU A 200 2.31 22.66 13.32
C LEU A 200 2.23 24.17 13.13
N ASN A 201 2.94 24.66 12.12
CA ASN A 201 2.87 26.05 11.67
C ASN A 201 1.91 26.17 10.49
N TYR A 202 0.66 26.51 10.78
CA TYR A 202 -0.40 26.67 9.78
C TYR A 202 -0.19 27.89 8.87
N LYS A 203 -0.50 27.69 7.59
CA LYS A 203 -0.43 28.69 6.53
C LYS A 203 -1.83 28.96 6.00
N LYS A 204 -2.17 30.24 5.86
CA LYS A 204 -3.43 30.69 5.25
C LYS A 204 -3.41 30.61 3.72
N TRP A 205 -2.23 30.54 3.12
CA TRP A 205 -2.07 30.52 1.67
C TRP A 205 -0.83 29.75 1.26
N VAL A 206 -0.98 28.95 0.21
CA VAL A 206 0.11 28.25 -0.49
C VAL A 206 -0.18 28.23 -2.00
N PRO A 207 0.84 28.32 -2.87
CA PRO A 207 0.64 28.17 -4.31
C PRO A 207 0.35 26.70 -4.66
N ILE A 208 -0.74 26.44 -5.38
CA ILE A 208 -1.08 25.11 -5.88
C ILE A 208 -0.86 25.07 -7.39
N LYS A 209 -0.13 24.06 -7.87
CA LYS A 209 0.09 23.80 -9.30
C LYS A 209 -0.06 22.31 -9.56
N VAL A 210 -0.64 21.97 -10.69
CA VAL A 210 -0.79 20.58 -11.15
C VAL A 210 -0.17 20.48 -12.54
N LEU A 211 0.65 19.44 -12.76
CA LEU A 211 1.18 19.08 -14.06
C LEU A 211 0.83 17.63 -14.33
N THR A 212 0.15 17.39 -15.45
CA THR A 212 -0.25 16.05 -15.87
C THR A 212 0.28 15.79 -17.27
N LYS A 213 0.87 14.61 -17.48
CA LYS A 213 1.38 14.17 -18.78
C LYS A 213 1.14 12.68 -18.95
N GLU A 214 0.58 12.30 -20.10
CA GLU A 214 0.54 10.90 -20.51
C GLU A 214 1.92 10.47 -21.03
N VAL A 215 2.40 9.32 -20.54
CA VAL A 215 3.69 8.76 -20.93
C VAL A 215 3.46 7.39 -21.55
N GLN A 216 3.93 7.21 -22.78
CA GLN A 216 3.93 5.91 -23.43
C GLN A 216 5.19 5.13 -23.02
N LEU A 217 5.01 4.00 -22.34
CA LEU A 217 6.08 3.10 -21.94
C LEU A 217 6.09 1.87 -22.84
N GLN A 218 7.29 1.46 -23.28
CA GLN A 218 7.45 0.18 -23.97
C GLN A 218 7.36 -0.96 -22.94
N ARG A 219 6.68 -2.04 -23.31
CA ARG A 219 6.64 -3.27 -22.51
C ARG A 219 7.83 -4.15 -22.89
N ARG A 220 8.31 -4.95 -21.94
CA ARG A 220 9.29 -6.00 -22.24
C ARG A 220 8.64 -7.04 -23.17
N GLU A 221 9.27 -7.31 -24.30
CA GLU A 221 8.83 -8.39 -25.20
C GLU A 221 9.07 -9.76 -24.55
N ILE A 222 8.12 -10.68 -24.77
CA ILE A 222 8.24 -12.06 -24.30
C ILE A 222 9.05 -12.83 -25.34
N SER A 223 10.18 -13.39 -24.93
CA SER A 223 11.00 -14.21 -25.84
C SER A 223 10.25 -15.50 -26.21
N LEU A 224 10.54 -16.03 -27.41
CA LEU A 224 10.00 -17.30 -27.86
C LEU A 224 10.35 -18.44 -26.89
N ASP A 225 11.55 -18.41 -26.31
CA ASP A 225 11.99 -19.39 -25.32
C ASP A 225 11.15 -19.37 -24.05
N LEU A 226 10.82 -18.17 -23.54
CA LEU A 226 9.98 -18.01 -22.36
C LEU A 226 8.53 -18.47 -22.63
N LEU A 227 8.03 -18.22 -23.84
CA LEU A 227 6.74 -18.72 -24.32
C LEU A 227 6.73 -20.25 -24.43
N ASN A 228 7.77 -20.85 -24.99
CA ASN A 228 7.91 -22.30 -25.10
C ASN A 228 8.01 -22.95 -23.71
N TRP A 229 8.80 -22.38 -22.81
CA TRP A 229 8.87 -22.77 -21.41
C TRP A 229 7.47 -22.70 -20.76
N ALA A 230 6.76 -21.58 -20.90
CA ALA A 230 5.46 -21.39 -20.28
C ALA A 230 4.43 -22.41 -20.78
N ASN A 231 4.34 -22.61 -22.10
CA ASN A 231 3.44 -23.59 -22.71
C ASN A 231 3.74 -25.02 -22.24
N ARG A 232 5.02 -25.38 -22.08
CA ARG A 232 5.40 -26.68 -21.55
C ARG A 232 4.98 -26.84 -20.08
N ILE A 233 5.27 -25.85 -19.24
CA ILE A 233 4.99 -25.90 -17.80
C ILE A 233 3.49 -25.95 -17.49
N VAL A 234 2.65 -25.22 -18.23
CA VAL A 234 1.18 -25.27 -17.98
C VAL A 234 0.56 -26.62 -18.33
N ASN A 235 1.17 -27.36 -19.25
CA ASN A 235 0.71 -28.68 -19.69
C ASN A 235 1.24 -29.83 -18.82
N LEU A 236 2.11 -29.55 -17.83
CA LEU A 236 2.55 -30.57 -16.89
C LEU A 236 1.36 -31.13 -16.08
N PRO A 237 1.35 -32.44 -15.74
CA PRO A 237 0.30 -33.03 -14.91
C PRO A 237 0.10 -32.27 -13.60
N SER A 238 -1.15 -32.25 -13.10
CA SER A 238 -1.46 -31.57 -11.83
C SER A 238 -0.56 -32.07 -10.69
N GLY A 239 -0.12 -31.16 -9.82
CA GLY A 239 0.82 -31.46 -8.72
C GLY A 239 2.28 -31.66 -9.13
N THR A 240 2.61 -31.73 -10.43
CA THR A 240 4.01 -31.81 -10.88
C THR A 240 4.71 -30.46 -10.67
N ILE A 241 5.88 -30.50 -10.05
CA ILE A 241 6.79 -29.38 -9.85
C ILE A 241 8.15 -29.78 -10.45
N GLU A 242 8.65 -28.99 -11.38
CA GLU A 242 9.94 -29.21 -12.03
C GLU A 242 11.07 -28.47 -11.33
N ALA A 243 10.89 -27.16 -11.10
CA ALA A 243 11.90 -26.28 -10.53
C ALA A 243 11.38 -25.53 -9.31
N HIS A 244 10.16 -25.01 -9.35
CA HIS A 244 9.65 -24.14 -8.30
C HIS A 244 8.14 -24.28 -8.10
N ALA A 245 7.68 -24.30 -6.85
CA ALA A 245 6.26 -24.51 -6.50
C ALA A 245 5.27 -23.50 -7.12
N ARG A 246 5.76 -22.36 -7.62
CA ARG A 246 4.96 -21.32 -8.29
C ARG A 246 5.14 -21.27 -9.81
N GLU A 247 5.93 -22.15 -10.41
CA GLU A 247 6.27 -22.10 -11.84
C GLU A 247 5.03 -22.11 -12.73
N LYS A 248 4.01 -22.94 -12.43
CA LYS A 248 2.75 -22.96 -13.17
C LYS A 248 1.99 -21.64 -13.10
N ASN A 249 2.02 -20.95 -11.95
CA ASN A 249 1.37 -19.65 -11.81
C ASN A 249 2.07 -18.59 -12.67
N PHE A 250 3.40 -18.65 -12.77
CA PHE A 250 4.19 -17.74 -13.58
C PHE A 250 4.04 -18.05 -15.07
N ALA A 251 4.09 -19.31 -15.47
CA ALA A 251 3.83 -19.76 -16.84
C ALA A 251 2.44 -19.31 -17.35
N ASN A 252 1.39 -19.48 -16.53
CA ASN A 252 0.05 -18.99 -16.88
C ASN A 252 -0.03 -17.46 -17.05
N ARG A 253 0.81 -16.68 -16.35
CA ARG A 253 0.88 -15.23 -16.53
C ARG A 253 1.59 -14.86 -17.82
N VAL A 254 2.66 -15.56 -18.17
CA VAL A 254 3.38 -15.35 -19.44
C VAL A 254 2.46 -15.54 -20.63
N ILE A 255 1.63 -16.59 -20.65
CA ILE A 255 0.73 -16.89 -21.77
C ILE A 255 -0.38 -15.84 -21.95
N LYS A 256 -0.74 -15.09 -20.89
CA LYS A 256 -1.83 -14.10 -20.90
C LYS A 256 -1.37 -12.69 -21.30
N LEU A 257 -0.06 -12.44 -21.33
CA LEU A 257 0.54 -11.14 -21.64
C LEU A 257 0.70 -10.95 -23.14
#